data_AF-A0A9E4A4G8-F1
#
_entry.id   AF-A0A9E4A4G8-F1
#
_cell.length_a   1.000
_cell.length_b   1.000
_cell.length_c   1.000
_cell.angle_alpha   90.00
_cell.angle_beta   90.00
_cell.angle_gamma   90.00
#
_symmetry.space_group_name_H-M   'P 1'
#
loop_
_entity.id
_entity.type
_entity.pdbx_description
1 polymer ?
#
loop_
_entity_poly.entity_id
_entity_poly.type
_entity_poly.pdbx_seq_one_letter_code
_entity_poly.pdbx_strand_id
1 'polypeptide(L)'
;MRSHISRLTLHADGFTLLELLVAVSILIIIGGASYTAFNVALDVYQKSESRIVMTQKCRIALERVATDLSNLQAVQGDESLVIVSQDNPIEEGINRDLISFVTLIHIDPDPFLAELNAANQTVVADEDLNQDNFVSDVQRIAYYIGEDTARQIGSEQENRTEVGGEFLTADSEVESGLALYRLSTTALEVETVIQPLLDSQSLPTEDEAGNPIYVNIVPIIDQITSFDVRYYDGEEWYESWDDTEMIPTSVVVWITVGGGNSQQSENTSSSTITQSTMVYLPMSVNFSEQPPGGAAAGPGG
;
A
#
# COMPACT_ATOMS: atom_id res chain seq x y z
N MET A 1 -2.40 39.37 -86.68
CA MET A 1 -2.08 39.42 -85.22
C MET A 1 -3.37 39.67 -84.46
N ARG A 2 -3.70 38.83 -83.47
CA ARG A 2 -4.85 38.77 -82.53
C ARG A 2 -5.48 37.37 -82.58
N SER A 3 -4.91 36.36 -81.90
CA SER A 3 -4.93 36.05 -80.45
C SER A 3 -6.28 35.55 -79.92
N HIS A 4 -6.30 34.25 -79.60
CA HIS A 4 -6.98 33.54 -78.50
C HIS A 4 -8.21 34.18 -77.85
N ILE A 5 -9.23 33.36 -77.56
CA ILE A 5 -9.44 32.78 -76.22
C ILE A 5 -10.66 31.86 -76.28
N SER A 6 -10.43 30.60 -75.93
CA SER A 6 -11.39 29.53 -75.74
C SER A 6 -12.40 29.92 -74.65
N ARG A 7 -13.70 29.92 -74.97
CA ARG A 7 -14.75 30.00 -73.94
C ARG A 7 -14.91 28.61 -73.30
N LEU A 8 -14.28 28.42 -72.16
CA LEU A 8 -14.69 27.40 -71.19
C LEU A 8 -16.00 27.88 -70.57
N THR A 9 -17.11 27.27 -70.96
CA THR A 9 -18.38 27.39 -70.27
C THR A 9 -18.28 26.63 -68.94
N LEU A 10 -18.06 27.37 -67.86
CA LEU A 10 -18.33 26.88 -66.50
C LEU A 10 -19.84 26.65 -66.40
N HIS A 11 -20.27 25.38 -66.39
CA HIS A 11 -21.60 25.01 -65.92
C HIS A 11 -21.68 25.39 -64.44
N ALA A 12 -22.48 26.41 -64.14
CA ALA A 12 -22.90 26.72 -62.78
C ALA A 12 -24.12 25.85 -62.48
N ASP A 13 -23.88 24.58 -62.17
CA ASP A 13 -24.94 23.68 -61.71
C ASP A 13 -25.34 24.08 -60.29
N GLY A 14 -26.57 24.57 -60.14
CA GLY A 14 -27.17 24.84 -58.83
C GLY A 14 -27.60 23.53 -58.17
N PHE A 15 -27.33 23.39 -56.87
CA PHE A 15 -27.70 22.21 -56.09
C PHE A 15 -29.20 21.92 -56.16
N THR A 16 -29.56 20.66 -56.36
CA THR A 16 -30.96 20.24 -56.33
C THR A 16 -31.48 20.20 -54.89
N LEU A 17 -32.77 20.48 -54.67
CA LEU A 17 -33.39 20.42 -53.33
C LEU A 17 -33.22 19.04 -52.67
N LEU A 18 -33.20 17.97 -53.49
CA LEU A 18 -32.97 16.60 -53.04
C LEU A 18 -31.55 16.39 -52.50
N GLU A 19 -30.54 16.98 -53.14
CA GLU A 19 -29.14 16.88 -52.71
C GLU A 19 -28.92 17.58 -51.37
N LEU A 20 -29.56 18.73 -51.16
CA LEU A 20 -29.54 19.43 -49.87
C LEU A 20 -30.22 18.59 -48.78
N LEU A 21 -31.34 17.93 -49.09
CA LEU A 21 -32.06 17.08 -48.14
C LEU A 21 -31.21 15.84 -47.76
N VAL A 22 -30.59 15.20 -48.75
CA VAL A 22 -29.70 14.05 -48.52
C VAL A 22 -28.48 14.46 -47.70
N ALA A 23 -27.84 15.58 -48.04
CA ALA A 23 -26.67 16.09 -47.30
C ALA A 23 -27.01 16.37 -45.82
N VAL A 24 -28.15 17.00 -45.55
CA VAL A 24 -28.61 17.25 -44.17
C VAL A 24 -28.93 15.94 -43.44
N SER A 25 -29.53 14.97 -44.11
CA SER A 25 -29.84 13.66 -43.49
C SER A 25 -28.57 12.89 -43.10
N ILE A 26 -27.56 12.86 -43.98
CA ILE A 26 -26.28 12.20 -43.71
C ILE A 26 -25.56 12.93 -42.57
N LEU A 27 -25.59 14.26 -42.57
CA LEU A 27 -24.98 15.07 -41.50
C LEU A 27 -25.61 14.78 -40.13
N ILE A 28 -26.93 14.64 -40.05
CA ILE A 28 -27.62 14.30 -38.79
C ILE A 28 -27.25 12.89 -38.34
N ILE A 29 -27.17 11.91 -39.25
CA ILE A 29 -26.80 10.53 -38.93
C ILE A 29 -25.35 10.48 -38.38
N ILE A 30 -24.41 11.11 -39.07
CA ILE A 30 -23.00 11.14 -38.68
C ILE A 30 -22.84 11.91 -37.36
N GLY A 31 -23.49 13.07 -37.22
CA GLY A 31 -23.45 13.87 -36.00
C GLY A 31 -24.02 13.12 -34.79
N GLY A 32 -25.13 12.41 -34.97
CA GLY A 32 -25.73 11.57 -33.93
C GLY A 32 -24.83 10.40 -33.53
N ALA A 33 -24.23 9.70 -34.50
CA ALA A 33 -23.29 8.62 -34.23
C ALA A 33 -22.02 9.12 -33.49
N SER A 34 -21.48 10.27 -33.89
CA SER A 34 -20.31 10.86 -33.22
C SER A 34 -20.63 11.34 -31.81
N TYR A 35 -21.79 11.96 -31.61
CA TYR A 35 -22.22 12.44 -30.29
C TYR A 35 -22.45 11.29 -29.31
N THR A 36 -23.11 10.22 -29.77
CA THR A 36 -23.32 9.03 -28.94
C THR A 36 -21.99 8.35 -28.58
N ALA A 37 -21.08 8.17 -29.53
CA ALA A 37 -19.76 7.61 -29.26
C ALA A 37 -18.96 8.44 -28.24
N PHE A 38 -18.98 9.77 -28.37
CA PHE A 38 -18.28 10.66 -27.46
C PHE A 38 -18.87 10.62 -26.04
N ASN A 39 -20.19 10.64 -25.91
CA ASN A 39 -20.83 10.59 -24.59
C ASN A 39 -20.62 9.25 -23.89
N VAL A 40 -20.68 8.13 -24.63
CA VAL A 40 -20.38 6.81 -24.07
C VAL A 40 -18.93 6.76 -23.58
N ALA A 41 -17.98 7.32 -24.33
CA ALA A 41 -16.59 7.37 -23.90
C ALA A 41 -16.40 8.18 -22.60
N LEU A 42 -17.10 9.31 -22.45
CA LEU A 42 -17.05 10.12 -21.24
C LEU A 42 -17.68 9.41 -20.02
N ASP A 43 -18.83 8.75 -20.20
CA ASP A 43 -19.49 8.00 -19.14
C ASP A 43 -18.62 6.84 -18.63
N VAL A 44 -17.99 6.10 -19.55
CA VAL A 44 -17.04 5.02 -19.21
C VAL A 44 -15.85 5.57 -18.44
N TYR A 45 -15.29 6.70 -18.86
CA TYR A 45 -14.14 7.32 -18.20
C TYR A 45 -14.46 7.65 -16.74
N GLN A 46 -15.56 8.38 -16.50
CA GLN A 46 -15.99 8.77 -15.15
C GLN A 46 -16.28 7.55 -14.26
N LYS A 47 -16.94 6.53 -14.81
CA LYS A 47 -17.24 5.30 -14.08
C LYS A 47 -15.97 4.48 -13.75
N SER A 48 -14.93 4.60 -14.57
CA SER A 48 -13.66 3.88 -14.37
C SER A 48 -12.72 4.56 -13.38
N GLU A 49 -12.87 5.88 -13.16
CA GLU A 49 -11.94 6.67 -12.35
C GLU A 49 -11.79 6.13 -10.93
N SER A 50 -12.91 5.86 -10.24
CA SER A 50 -12.89 5.33 -8.86
C SER A 50 -12.24 3.94 -8.77
N ARG A 51 -12.54 3.06 -9.73
CA ARG A 51 -11.95 1.73 -9.81
C ARG A 51 -10.45 1.77 -10.10
N ILE A 52 -10.01 2.69 -10.97
CA ILE A 52 -8.59 2.90 -11.28
C ILE A 52 -7.84 3.36 -10.03
N VAL A 53 -8.36 4.36 -9.32
CA VAL A 53 -7.75 4.87 -8.09
C VAL A 53 -7.65 3.78 -7.03
N MET A 54 -8.73 3.02 -6.80
CA MET A 54 -8.75 1.92 -5.84
C MET A 54 -7.76 0.80 -6.19
N THR A 55 -7.66 0.46 -7.47
CA THR A 55 -6.68 -0.52 -7.99
C THR A 55 -5.25 -0.03 -7.77
N GLN A 56 -4.99 1.25 -8.04
CA GLN A 56 -3.68 1.86 -7.85
C GLN A 56 -3.28 1.89 -6.36
N LYS A 57 -4.19 2.29 -5.46
CA LYS A 57 -3.94 2.27 -4.01
C LYS A 57 -3.57 0.87 -3.54
N CYS A 58 -4.36 -0.13 -3.92
CA CYS A 58 -4.11 -1.52 -3.56
C CYS A 58 -2.76 -2.02 -4.09
N ARG A 59 -2.42 -1.67 -5.34
CA ARG A 59 -1.13 -2.00 -5.94
C ARG A 59 0.05 -1.36 -5.21
N ILE A 60 -0.03 -0.07 -4.87
CA ILE A 60 1.02 0.63 -4.12
C ILE A 60 1.20 0.00 -2.74
N ALA A 61 0.09 -0.35 -2.08
CA ALA A 61 0.12 -1.04 -0.79
C ALA A 61 0.82 -2.40 -0.87
N LEU A 62 0.47 -3.22 -1.88
CA LEU A 62 1.11 -4.51 -2.12
C LEU A 62 2.59 -4.36 -2.50
N GLU A 63 2.94 -3.39 -3.34
CA GLU A 63 4.34 -3.11 -3.70
C GLU A 63 5.16 -2.71 -2.47
N ARG A 64 4.57 -1.95 -1.54
CA ARG A 64 5.22 -1.59 -0.28
C ARG A 64 5.45 -2.80 0.62
N VAL A 65 4.42 -3.61 0.86
CA VAL A 65 4.52 -4.86 1.64
C VAL A 65 5.55 -5.79 1.01
N ALA A 66 5.50 -5.97 -0.31
CA ALA A 66 6.44 -6.82 -1.03
C ALA A 66 7.88 -6.32 -0.94
N THR A 67 8.09 -5.00 -1.01
CA THR A 67 9.42 -4.40 -0.85
C THR A 67 9.97 -4.68 0.54
N ASP A 68 9.19 -4.45 1.60
CA ASP A 68 9.65 -4.72 2.96
C ASP A 68 9.93 -6.23 3.16
N LEU A 69 9.03 -7.11 2.70
CA LEU A 69 9.23 -8.57 2.77
C LEU A 69 10.45 -9.05 1.98
N SER A 70 10.73 -8.46 0.83
CA SER A 70 11.92 -8.81 0.04
C SER A 70 13.23 -8.42 0.72
N ASN A 71 13.18 -7.43 1.62
CA ASN A 71 14.31 -6.96 2.42
C ASN A 71 14.34 -7.57 3.83
N LEU A 72 13.60 -8.64 4.05
CA LEU A 72 13.54 -9.33 5.33
C LEU A 72 14.92 -9.88 5.71
N GLN A 73 15.31 -9.63 6.96
CA GLN A 73 16.51 -10.17 7.58
C GLN A 73 16.09 -11.20 8.62
N ALA A 74 16.62 -12.42 8.48
CA ALA A 74 16.44 -13.50 9.44
C ALA A 74 17.76 -14.23 9.63
N VAL A 75 18.06 -14.60 10.86
CA VAL A 75 19.24 -15.38 11.23
C VAL A 75 18.77 -16.57 12.04
N GLN A 76 19.30 -17.76 11.74
CA GLN A 76 18.95 -18.98 12.45
C GLN A 76 19.34 -18.89 13.93
N GLY A 77 18.37 -19.16 14.81
CA GLY A 77 18.56 -19.18 16.27
C GLY A 77 18.53 -17.82 16.96
N ASP A 78 18.21 -16.74 16.25
CA ASP A 78 17.98 -15.42 16.84
C ASP A 78 16.48 -15.12 16.92
N GLU A 79 15.90 -15.28 18.12
CA GLU A 79 14.48 -15.06 18.40
C GLU A 79 14.03 -13.62 18.06
N SER A 80 14.94 -12.65 18.15
CA SER A 80 14.66 -11.24 17.88
C SER A 80 14.47 -10.94 16.38
N LEU A 81 14.90 -11.84 15.49
CA LEU A 81 14.83 -11.69 14.03
C LEU A 81 13.76 -12.60 13.38
N VAL A 82 13.00 -13.33 14.18
CA VAL A 82 11.98 -14.26 13.69
C VAL A 82 10.79 -13.51 13.07
N ILE A 83 10.20 -14.15 12.06
CA ILE A 83 8.92 -13.75 11.46
C ILE A 83 7.81 -14.21 12.40
N VAL A 84 7.02 -13.26 12.87
CA VAL A 84 5.84 -13.55 13.68
C VAL A 84 4.61 -13.21 12.86
N SER A 85 3.75 -14.19 12.69
CA SER A 85 2.41 -14.00 12.14
C SER A 85 1.36 -14.29 13.18
N GLN A 86 0.28 -13.53 13.16
CA GLN A 86 -0.92 -13.86 13.91
C GLN A 86 -2.08 -13.92 12.92
N ASP A 87 -2.60 -15.14 12.74
CA ASP A 87 -3.88 -15.36 12.07
C ASP A 87 -4.97 -14.93 13.05
N ASN A 88 -5.69 -13.86 12.68
CA ASN A 88 -6.77 -13.34 13.50
C ASN A 88 -8.09 -13.89 12.98
N PRO A 89 -8.99 -14.37 13.86
CA PRO A 89 -10.23 -14.97 13.44
C PRO A 89 -11.03 -13.99 12.58
N ILE A 90 -11.63 -14.51 11.52
CA ILE A 90 -12.47 -13.71 10.62
C ILE A 90 -13.69 -13.21 11.40
N GLU A 91 -13.68 -11.94 11.79
CA GLU A 91 -14.80 -11.26 12.41
C GLU A 91 -15.56 -10.46 11.34
N GLU A 92 -16.88 -10.64 11.27
CA GLU A 92 -17.75 -9.97 10.28
C GLU A 92 -17.32 -10.15 8.80
N GLY A 93 -16.55 -11.20 8.49
CA GLY A 93 -16.03 -11.46 7.15
C GLY A 93 -14.76 -10.68 6.78
N ILE A 94 -14.13 -10.02 7.77
CA ILE A 94 -12.89 -9.24 7.63
C ILE A 94 -11.74 -10.09 8.17
N ASN A 95 -10.77 -10.47 7.33
CA ASN A 95 -9.49 -11.00 7.82
C ASN A 95 -8.59 -9.81 8.26
N ARG A 96 -8.08 -9.89 9.49
CA ARG A 96 -7.20 -8.90 10.13
C ARG A 96 -5.84 -9.51 10.51
N ASP A 97 -5.25 -10.30 9.63
CA ASP A 97 -3.94 -10.89 9.87
C ASP A 97 -2.90 -9.84 10.29
N LEU A 98 -1.97 -10.28 11.13
CA LEU A 98 -0.78 -9.52 11.48
C LEU A 98 0.44 -10.26 10.99
N ILE A 99 1.37 -9.52 10.39
CA ILE A 99 2.71 -10.02 10.08
C ILE A 99 3.75 -9.04 10.58
N SER A 100 4.75 -9.55 11.30
CA SER A 100 5.90 -8.80 11.78
C SER A 100 7.21 -9.51 11.46
N PHE A 101 8.20 -8.74 11.02
CA PHE A 101 9.53 -9.24 10.66
C PHE A 101 10.56 -8.11 10.75
N VAL A 102 11.84 -8.46 10.69
CA VAL A 102 12.94 -7.49 10.72
C VAL A 102 13.43 -7.17 9.32
N THR A 103 13.77 -5.92 9.06
CA THR A 103 14.39 -5.45 7.81
C THR A 103 15.54 -4.50 8.10
N LEU A 104 16.33 -4.18 7.07
CA LEU A 104 17.34 -3.13 7.14
C LEU A 104 16.68 -1.74 7.10
N ILE A 105 17.23 -0.78 7.82
CA ILE A 105 16.78 0.61 7.74
C ILE A 105 17.23 1.18 6.39
N HIS A 106 16.26 1.56 5.55
CA HIS A 106 16.53 2.37 4.37
C HIS A 106 16.55 3.84 4.79
N ILE A 107 17.75 4.39 5.00
CA ILE A 107 17.94 5.79 5.37
C ILE A 107 18.10 6.59 4.07
N ASP A 108 17.23 7.57 3.81
CA ASP A 108 17.35 8.55 2.72
C ASP A 108 17.32 9.98 3.31
N PRO A 109 18.38 10.80 3.15
CA PRO A 109 19.62 10.48 2.45
C PRO A 109 20.42 9.40 3.19
N ASP A 110 21.04 8.51 2.41
CA ASP A 110 22.03 7.55 2.90
C ASP A 110 22.99 8.28 3.85
N PRO A 111 23.17 7.83 5.10
CA PRO A 111 24.02 8.49 6.08
C PRO A 111 25.44 8.69 5.55
N PHE A 112 25.93 7.81 4.67
CA PHE A 112 27.20 7.99 3.98
C PHE A 112 27.16 9.14 2.96
N LEU A 113 26.06 9.30 2.22
CA LEU A 113 25.86 10.46 1.34
C LEU A 113 25.67 11.76 2.14
N ALA A 114 24.98 11.71 3.28
CA ALA A 114 24.83 12.83 4.19
C ALA A 114 26.17 13.24 4.80
N GLU A 115 26.99 12.27 5.21
CA GLU A 115 28.34 12.49 5.76
C GLU A 115 29.32 12.99 4.69
N LEU A 116 29.26 12.47 3.45
CA LEU A 116 30.02 13.00 2.31
C LEU A 116 29.59 14.43 1.93
N ASN A 117 28.29 14.72 2.00
CA ASN A 117 27.78 16.07 1.76
C ASN A 117 28.20 17.03 2.88
N ALA A 118 28.13 16.60 4.14
CA ALA A 118 28.59 17.34 5.31
C ALA A 118 30.12 17.58 5.29
N ALA A 119 30.91 16.57 4.90
CA ALA A 119 32.35 16.67 4.77
C ALA A 119 32.77 17.63 3.64
N ASN A 120 31.92 17.82 2.63
CA ASN A 120 32.14 18.77 1.53
C ASN A 120 31.55 20.17 1.79
N GLN A 121 30.76 20.36 2.85
CA GLN A 121 30.18 21.65 3.24
C GLN A 121 30.85 22.21 4.51
N THR A 122 32.03 22.79 4.36
CA THR A 122 32.36 23.95 5.22
C THR A 122 31.38 25.07 4.87
N VAL A 123 30.44 25.38 5.78
CA VAL A 123 29.98 26.74 6.16
C VAL A 123 28.58 26.70 6.83
N VAL A 124 28.55 27.25 8.04
CA VAL A 124 27.44 27.71 8.91
C VAL A 124 26.59 26.62 9.60
N ALA A 125 26.80 26.54 10.91
CA ALA A 125 25.94 25.90 11.88
C ALA A 125 24.52 26.50 11.82
N ASP A 126 23.56 25.66 11.46
CA ASP A 126 22.21 25.71 12.02
C ASP A 126 22.09 24.46 12.91
N GLU A 127 21.97 24.69 14.22
CA GLU A 127 21.91 23.67 15.28
C GLU A 127 20.53 22.98 15.37
N ASP A 128 19.80 22.81 14.26
CA ASP A 128 18.42 22.29 14.26
C ASP A 128 18.17 21.14 13.28
N LEU A 129 19.22 20.39 12.92
CA LEU A 129 19.03 19.06 12.34
C LEU A 129 19.10 18.04 13.47
N ASN A 130 17.94 17.70 14.04
CA ASN A 130 17.71 16.42 14.69
C ASN A 130 17.98 15.31 13.66
N GLN A 131 19.26 15.00 13.44
CA GLN A 131 19.68 13.70 12.94
C GLN A 131 19.33 12.73 14.05
N ASP A 132 18.15 12.14 13.97
CA ASP A 132 17.81 10.91 14.68
C ASP A 132 18.93 9.92 14.35
N ASN A 133 19.87 9.81 15.28
CA ASN A 133 21.02 8.93 15.17
C ASN A 133 20.48 7.53 15.33
N PHE A 134 19.98 6.92 14.26
CA PHE A 134 19.52 5.54 14.26
C PHE A 134 20.71 4.67 14.69
N VAL A 135 20.65 4.17 15.94
CA VAL A 135 21.72 3.36 16.55
C VAL A 135 21.77 1.94 15.96
N SER A 136 20.76 1.56 15.17
CA SER A 136 20.60 0.21 14.63
C SER A 136 20.45 0.25 13.10
N ASP A 137 21.18 -0.62 12.41
CA ASP A 137 21.04 -0.83 10.96
C ASP A 137 19.78 -1.64 10.61
N VAL A 138 19.10 -2.20 11.61
CA VAL A 138 17.89 -3.01 11.50
C VAL A 138 16.71 -2.38 12.23
N GLN A 139 15.52 -2.58 11.69
CA GLN A 139 14.23 -2.19 12.28
C GLN A 139 13.24 -3.34 12.17
N ARG A 140 12.34 -3.45 13.14
CA ARG A 140 11.18 -4.34 13.04
C ARG A 140 10.03 -3.61 12.37
N ILE A 141 9.39 -4.29 11.44
CA ILE A 141 8.17 -3.84 10.77
C ILE A 141 7.02 -4.72 11.21
N ALA A 142 5.83 -4.13 11.35
CA ALA A 142 4.58 -4.86 11.48
C ALA A 142 3.49 -4.26 10.60
N TYR A 143 2.66 -5.14 10.04
CA TYR A 143 1.47 -4.79 9.28
C TYR A 143 0.24 -5.27 10.04
N TYR A 144 -0.74 -4.40 10.22
CA TYR A 144 -1.99 -4.72 10.89
C TYR A 144 -3.14 -3.82 10.39
N ILE A 145 -4.37 -4.31 10.51
CA ILE A 145 -5.57 -3.52 10.26
C ILE A 145 -6.00 -2.80 11.54
N GLY A 146 -6.18 -1.48 11.44
CA GLY A 146 -6.70 -0.64 12.54
C GLY A 146 -7.85 0.25 12.06
N GLU A 147 -8.50 0.93 13.01
CA GLU A 147 -9.49 1.96 12.69
C GLU A 147 -8.83 3.18 12.02
N ASP A 148 -9.45 3.71 10.97
CA ASP A 148 -8.98 4.88 10.23
C ASP A 148 -9.19 6.16 11.05
N THR A 149 -8.25 6.45 11.95
CA THR A 149 -8.24 7.68 12.75
C THR A 149 -7.94 8.92 11.90
N ALA A 150 -7.42 8.78 10.68
CA ALA A 150 -7.08 9.92 9.83
C ALA A 150 -8.34 10.64 9.31
N ARG A 151 -9.46 9.92 9.16
CA ARG A 151 -10.77 10.52 8.85
C ARG A 151 -11.36 11.33 10.02
N GLN A 152 -11.03 11.03 11.27
CA GLN A 152 -11.52 11.80 12.43
C GLN A 152 -10.94 13.22 12.48
N ILE A 153 -9.65 13.40 12.13
CA ILE A 153 -8.96 14.70 12.24
C ILE A 153 -9.46 15.71 11.20
N GLY A 154 -9.95 15.25 10.04
CA GLY A 154 -10.50 16.12 8.99
C GLY A 154 -11.85 16.74 9.31
N SER A 155 -12.64 16.16 10.22
CA SER A 155 -13.95 16.67 10.64
C SER A 155 -13.91 17.59 11.86
N GLU A 156 -12.83 17.58 12.64
CA GLU A 156 -12.74 18.34 13.90
C GLU A 156 -12.10 19.73 13.76
N GLN A 157 -11.52 20.06 12.59
CA GLN A 157 -10.76 21.28 12.40
C GLN A 157 -11.57 22.50 11.92
N GLU A 158 -12.87 22.35 11.67
CA GLU A 158 -13.75 23.49 11.28
C GLU A 158 -14.55 24.11 12.44
N ASN A 159 -14.48 23.57 13.67
CA ASN A 159 -15.30 24.11 14.75
C ASN A 159 -14.65 24.04 16.14
N ARG A 160 -13.52 24.75 16.32
CA ARG A 160 -13.00 25.06 17.66
C ARG A 160 -12.93 26.56 17.89
N THR A 161 -14.09 27.15 18.19
CA THR A 161 -14.16 28.26 19.14
C THR A 161 -14.58 27.67 20.48
N GLU A 162 -13.65 27.57 21.43
CA GLU A 162 -13.90 27.06 22.78
C GLU A 162 -14.82 28.01 23.57
N VAL A 163 -15.84 27.48 24.26
CA VAL A 163 -16.11 27.77 25.69
C VAL A 163 -16.90 26.60 26.29
N GLY A 164 -16.28 25.94 27.28
CA GLY A 164 -16.84 25.32 28.48
C GLY A 164 -18.25 24.71 28.49
N GLY A 165 -18.32 23.41 28.83
CA GLY A 165 -19.50 22.77 29.40
C GLY A 165 -19.65 21.32 28.97
N GLU A 166 -19.66 20.42 29.96
CA GLU A 166 -20.09 19.01 29.92
C GLU A 166 -20.44 18.43 28.54
N PHE A 167 -19.56 17.59 27.99
CA PHE A 167 -19.86 16.83 26.78
C PHE A 167 -20.66 15.58 27.15
N LEU A 168 -21.95 15.64 26.88
CA LEU A 168 -22.81 14.48 26.71
C LEU A 168 -22.32 13.71 25.47
N THR A 169 -21.84 12.49 25.65
CA THR A 169 -21.53 11.56 24.57
C THR A 169 -22.83 11.21 23.84
N ALA A 170 -23.14 11.96 22.79
CA ALA A 170 -24.16 11.57 21.83
C ALA A 170 -23.54 10.53 20.90
N ASP A 171 -24.11 9.32 20.92
CA ASP A 171 -23.94 8.30 19.89
C ASP A 171 -24.16 8.93 18.51
N SER A 172 -23.06 9.17 17.81
CA SER A 172 -23.04 9.18 16.37
C SER A 172 -21.99 8.15 15.98
N GLU A 173 -22.46 6.94 15.69
CA GLU A 173 -21.71 5.90 14.99
C GLU A 173 -21.34 6.45 13.60
N VAL A 174 -20.26 7.24 13.55
CA VAL A 174 -19.55 7.49 12.30
C VAL A 174 -18.91 6.15 11.97
N GLU A 175 -19.36 5.49 10.89
CA GLU A 175 -18.72 4.27 10.37
C GLU A 175 -17.21 4.54 10.26
N SER A 176 -16.44 4.06 11.24
CA SER A 176 -14.99 4.12 11.21
C SER A 176 -14.53 3.17 10.11
N GLY A 177 -14.03 3.73 9.02
CA GLY A 177 -13.38 2.91 7.99
C GLY A 177 -12.18 2.20 8.59
N LEU A 178 -11.79 1.05 8.04
CA LEU A 178 -10.55 0.39 8.42
C LEU A 178 -9.41 0.85 7.50
N ALA A 179 -8.20 0.88 8.04
CA ALA A 179 -6.98 1.16 7.30
C ALA A 179 -5.89 0.11 7.61
N LEU A 180 -5.05 -0.17 6.61
CA LEU A 180 -3.85 -0.97 6.81
C LEU A 180 -2.71 -0.06 7.24
N TYR A 181 -2.14 -0.35 8.40
CA TYR A 181 -1.02 0.38 8.95
C TYR A 181 0.28 -0.39 8.79
N ARG A 182 1.35 0.35 8.58
CA ARG A 182 2.73 -0.12 8.73
C ARG A 182 3.34 0.55 9.93
N LEU A 183 3.71 -0.26 10.90
CA LEU A 183 4.52 0.12 12.04
C LEU A 183 5.98 -0.18 11.73
N SER A 184 6.88 0.75 12.01
CA SER A 184 8.33 0.52 12.06
C SER A 184 8.88 0.94 13.41
N THR A 185 9.72 0.09 14.01
CA THR A 185 10.33 0.36 15.30
C THR A 185 11.78 -0.12 15.39
N THR A 186 12.57 0.55 16.24
CA THR A 186 13.93 0.15 16.59
C THR A 186 13.98 -1.02 17.57
N ALA A 187 12.87 -1.34 18.25
CA ALA A 187 12.80 -2.51 19.13
C ALA A 187 12.61 -3.79 18.30
N LEU A 188 13.57 -4.71 18.38
CA LEU A 188 13.55 -5.98 17.65
C LEU A 188 12.73 -7.05 18.36
N GLU A 189 12.54 -6.95 19.66
CA GLU A 189 11.72 -7.89 20.42
C GLU A 189 10.23 -7.65 20.15
N VAL A 190 9.54 -8.71 19.75
CA VAL A 190 8.11 -8.66 19.37
C VAL A 190 7.25 -8.27 20.55
N GLU A 191 7.55 -8.82 21.73
CA GLU A 191 6.80 -8.56 22.97
C GLU A 191 6.89 -7.12 23.44
N THR A 192 7.94 -6.40 23.04
CA THR A 192 8.16 -5.01 23.49
C THR A 192 7.16 -4.06 22.86
N VAL A 193 6.95 -4.13 21.54
CA VAL A 193 6.12 -3.14 20.82
C VAL A 193 4.84 -3.74 20.26
N ILE A 194 4.88 -4.98 19.77
CA ILE A 194 3.74 -5.55 19.05
C ILE A 194 2.65 -6.00 20.03
N GLN A 195 3.00 -6.70 21.11
CA GLN A 195 1.99 -7.15 22.10
C GLN A 195 1.24 -5.97 22.76
N PRO A 196 1.91 -4.91 23.27
CA PRO A 196 1.21 -3.78 23.90
C PRO A 196 0.37 -2.96 22.92
N LEU A 197 0.77 -2.93 21.64
CA LEU A 197 -0.04 -2.30 20.60
C LEU A 197 -1.36 -3.06 20.39
N LEU A 198 -1.31 -4.39 20.39
CA LEU A 198 -2.49 -5.23 20.20
C LEU A 198 -3.42 -5.21 21.42
N ASP A 199 -2.85 -5.29 22.62
CA ASP A 199 -3.62 -5.44 23.87
C ASP A 199 -4.17 -4.11 24.40
N SER A 200 -3.35 -3.06 24.41
CA SER A 200 -3.67 -1.80 25.09
C SER A 200 -3.55 -0.57 24.20
N GLN A 201 -3.22 -0.73 22.91
CA GLN A 201 -2.94 0.37 21.97
C GLN A 201 -1.91 1.37 22.50
N SER A 202 -1.05 0.94 23.42
CA SER A 202 -0.04 1.78 24.06
C SER A 202 1.33 1.43 23.49
N LEU A 203 2.08 2.44 23.08
CA LEU A 203 3.44 2.25 22.57
C LEU A 203 4.44 2.54 23.69
N PRO A 204 5.39 1.63 23.98
CA PRO A 204 6.47 1.93 24.91
C PRO A 204 7.38 3.01 24.32
N THR A 205 7.94 3.84 25.19
CA THR A 205 8.91 4.88 24.80
C THR A 205 10.34 4.48 25.09
N GLU A 206 10.56 3.50 25.96
CA GLU A 206 11.88 3.03 26.40
C GLU A 206 11.90 1.50 26.47
N ASP A 207 13.07 0.92 26.21
CA ASP A 207 13.30 -0.52 26.35
C ASP A 207 13.63 -0.92 27.80
N GLU A 208 13.84 -2.21 28.05
CA GLU A 208 14.20 -2.73 29.39
C GLU A 208 15.51 -2.15 29.95
N ALA A 209 16.39 -1.64 29.06
CA ALA A 209 17.66 -1.02 29.41
C ALA A 209 17.56 0.51 29.56
N GLY A 210 16.38 1.10 29.32
CA GLY A 210 16.14 2.54 29.37
C GLY A 210 16.60 3.32 28.14
N ASN A 211 16.85 2.66 27.01
CA ASN A 211 17.13 3.33 25.73
C ASN A 211 15.81 3.74 25.06
N PRO A 212 15.78 4.87 24.32
CA PRO A 212 14.58 5.31 23.63
C PRO A 212 14.18 4.33 22.52
N ILE A 213 12.91 3.94 22.50
CA ILE A 213 12.30 3.18 21.42
C ILE A 213 11.63 4.17 20.46
N TYR A 214 12.05 4.13 19.21
CA TYR A 214 11.39 4.88 18.16
C TYR A 214 10.31 4.01 17.54
N VAL A 215 9.09 4.55 17.41
CA VAL A 215 7.97 3.90 16.73
C VAL A 215 7.36 4.88 15.74
N ASN A 216 7.17 4.43 14.51
CA ASN A 216 6.50 5.20 13.46
C ASN A 216 5.38 4.34 12.86
N ILE A 217 4.15 4.87 12.87
CA ILE A 217 2.96 4.20 12.35
C ILE A 217 2.41 5.05 11.21
N VAL A 218 2.31 4.45 10.02
CA VAL A 218 1.83 5.15 8.81
C VAL A 218 0.70 4.34 8.16
N PRO A 219 -0.45 4.96 7.85
CA PRO A 219 -1.48 4.31 7.04
C PRO A 219 -0.99 4.16 5.60
N ILE A 220 -1.05 2.93 5.07
CA ILE A 220 -0.66 2.64 3.69
C ILE A 220 -1.86 2.69 2.76
N ILE A 221 -3.00 2.19 3.22
CA ILE A 221 -4.23 2.17 2.44
C ILE A 221 -5.45 2.30 3.35
N ASP A 222 -6.38 3.17 2.94
CA ASP A 222 -7.68 3.37 3.55
C ASP A 222 -8.75 2.42 2.97
N GLN A 223 -9.85 2.28 3.70
CA GLN A 223 -11.02 1.48 3.29
C GLN A 223 -10.67 0.02 3.01
N ILE A 224 -9.72 -0.53 3.77
CA ILE A 224 -9.39 -1.95 3.67
C ILE A 224 -10.54 -2.77 4.27
N THR A 225 -10.86 -3.89 3.62
CA THR A 225 -11.88 -4.85 4.09
C THR A 225 -11.24 -6.17 4.51
N SER A 226 -10.04 -6.49 4.01
CA SER A 226 -9.33 -7.70 4.39
C SER A 226 -7.84 -7.57 4.10
N PHE A 227 -7.02 -8.10 5.00
CA PHE A 227 -5.59 -8.35 4.81
C PHE A 227 -5.34 -9.81 5.21
N ASP A 228 -4.81 -10.60 4.29
CA ASP A 228 -4.61 -12.05 4.47
C ASP A 228 -3.21 -12.42 4.00
N VAL A 229 -2.53 -13.28 4.75
CA VAL A 229 -1.16 -13.70 4.47
C VAL A 229 -1.03 -15.22 4.54
N ARG A 230 -0.32 -15.81 3.57
CA ARG A 230 0.03 -17.24 3.60
C ARG A 230 1.50 -17.48 3.33
N TYR A 231 1.99 -18.58 3.88
CA TYR A 231 3.40 -18.92 3.95
C TYR A 231 3.64 -20.26 3.26
N TYR A 232 4.66 -20.35 2.44
CA TYR A 232 5.05 -21.58 1.75
C TYR A 232 6.41 -22.05 2.24
N ASP A 233 6.50 -23.25 2.77
CA ASP A 233 7.77 -23.82 3.26
C ASP A 233 8.65 -24.40 2.15
N GLY A 234 8.05 -24.75 1.01
CA GLY A 234 8.71 -25.49 -0.07
C GLY A 234 7.89 -26.68 -0.56
N GLU A 235 6.96 -27.17 0.25
CA GLU A 235 6.09 -28.32 0.02
C GLU A 235 4.60 -27.96 0.20
N GLU A 236 4.24 -27.24 1.27
CA GLU A 236 2.86 -26.95 1.67
C GLU A 236 2.64 -25.46 2.04
N TRP A 237 1.38 -25.04 2.06
CA TRP A 237 0.97 -23.67 2.40
C TRP A 237 0.35 -23.62 3.80
N TYR A 238 0.74 -22.62 4.59
CA TYR A 238 0.28 -22.38 5.95
C TYR A 238 -0.37 -20.99 6.08
N GLU A 239 -1.36 -20.89 6.96
CA GLU A 239 -2.06 -19.63 7.29
C GLU A 239 -1.37 -18.87 8.42
N SER A 240 -0.46 -19.53 9.15
CA SER A 240 0.43 -18.92 10.13
C SER A 240 1.85 -19.50 10.02
N TRP A 241 2.82 -18.76 10.54
CA TRP A 241 4.22 -19.12 10.65
C TRP A 241 4.75 -18.75 12.03
N ASP A 242 5.17 -19.77 12.79
CA ASP A 242 5.75 -19.67 14.13
C ASP A 242 7.10 -20.39 14.25
N ASP A 243 7.65 -20.88 13.14
CA ASP A 243 8.93 -21.58 13.12
C ASP A 243 10.11 -20.58 13.24
N THR A 244 10.95 -20.80 14.25
CA THR A 244 12.15 -20.00 14.55
C THR A 244 13.41 -20.59 13.90
N GLU A 245 13.36 -21.85 13.47
CA GLU A 245 14.47 -22.59 12.86
C GLU A 245 14.43 -22.52 11.33
N MET A 246 13.26 -22.30 10.75
CA MET A 246 13.03 -22.13 9.32
C MET A 246 12.31 -20.84 9.00
N ILE A 247 12.58 -20.32 7.80
CA ILE A 247 11.80 -19.22 7.23
C ILE A 247 11.08 -19.70 5.97
N PRO A 248 9.91 -19.13 5.65
CA PRO A 248 9.15 -19.57 4.50
C PRO A 248 9.93 -19.24 3.22
N THR A 249 9.86 -20.14 2.25
CA THR A 249 10.44 -19.95 0.91
C THR A 249 9.76 -18.79 0.19
N SER A 250 8.44 -18.65 0.35
CA SER A 250 7.68 -17.54 -0.21
C SER A 250 6.48 -17.17 0.64
N VAL A 251 6.09 -15.91 0.56
CA VAL A 251 4.91 -15.34 1.23
C VAL A 251 3.98 -14.75 0.18
N VAL A 252 2.69 -15.00 0.30
CA VAL A 252 1.68 -14.39 -0.55
C VAL A 252 0.75 -13.54 0.32
N VAL A 253 0.46 -12.35 -0.17
CA VAL A 253 -0.32 -11.33 0.54
C VAL A 253 -1.52 -10.96 -0.31
N TRP A 254 -2.71 -10.98 0.28
CA TRP A 254 -3.94 -10.48 -0.31
C TRP A 254 -4.40 -9.21 0.41
N ILE A 255 -4.76 -8.19 -0.38
CA ILE A 255 -5.40 -6.98 0.10
C ILE A 255 -6.75 -6.85 -0.59
N THR A 256 -7.82 -6.76 0.20
CA THR A 256 -9.16 -6.45 -0.27
C THR A 256 -9.55 -5.06 0.20
N VAL A 257 -9.94 -4.19 -0.72
CA VAL A 257 -10.40 -2.83 -0.43
C VAL A 257 -11.89 -2.75 -0.75
N GLY A 258 -12.64 -1.98 0.03
CA GLY A 258 -14.06 -1.69 -0.18
C GLY A 258 -14.28 -0.35 -0.86
N GLY A 259 -15.17 -0.30 -1.85
CA GLY A 259 -15.55 0.97 -2.48
C GLY A 259 -16.45 1.75 -1.53
N GLY A 260 -15.96 2.86 -0.98
CA GLY A 260 -16.73 3.71 -0.07
C GLY A 260 -18.09 4.08 -0.62
N ASN A 261 -19.14 3.76 0.13
CA ASN A 261 -20.51 4.09 -0.23
C ASN A 261 -20.71 5.60 -0.11
N SER A 262 -20.79 6.28 -1.25
CA SER A 262 -21.59 7.50 -1.31
C SER A 262 -23.03 7.07 -1.03
N GLN A 263 -23.63 7.60 0.05
CA GLN A 263 -25.03 7.37 0.39
C GLN A 263 -25.90 7.40 -0.87
N GLN A 264 -26.78 6.40 -1.01
CA GLN A 264 -27.81 6.22 -2.04
C GLN A 264 -27.58 5.09 -3.07
N SER A 265 -27.51 3.84 -2.61
CA SER A 265 -28.13 2.69 -3.32
C SER A 265 -28.07 1.39 -2.51
N GLU A 266 -29.17 1.06 -1.83
CA GLU A 266 -29.42 -0.23 -1.15
C GLU A 266 -29.48 -1.47 -2.09
N ASN A 267 -28.94 -1.40 -3.31
CA ASN A 267 -28.96 -2.54 -4.25
C ASN A 267 -27.75 -2.66 -5.17
N THR A 268 -26.68 -1.89 -4.93
CA THR A 268 -25.43 -2.09 -5.68
C THR A 268 -24.45 -2.82 -4.77
N SER A 269 -24.09 -4.04 -5.13
CA SER A 269 -23.03 -4.80 -4.48
C SER A 269 -21.84 -3.88 -4.25
N SER A 270 -21.43 -3.69 -2.99
CA SER A 270 -20.24 -2.92 -2.63
C SER A 270 -19.10 -3.40 -3.52
N SER A 271 -18.59 -2.52 -4.37
CA SER A 271 -17.56 -2.94 -5.31
C SER A 271 -16.26 -3.08 -4.55
N THR A 272 -15.97 -4.29 -4.09
CA THR A 272 -14.68 -4.63 -3.52
C THR A 272 -13.70 -4.93 -4.66
N ILE A 273 -12.42 -4.69 -4.39
CA ILE A 273 -11.33 -5.19 -5.23
C ILE A 273 -10.36 -5.94 -4.35
N THR A 274 -10.01 -7.15 -4.79
CA THR A 274 -8.97 -7.96 -4.15
C THR A 274 -7.81 -8.06 -5.13
N GLN A 275 -6.61 -7.76 -4.65
CA GLN A 275 -5.37 -8.05 -5.37
C GLN A 275 -4.43 -8.84 -4.46
N SER A 276 -3.47 -9.52 -5.08
CA SER A 276 -2.48 -10.31 -4.39
C SER A 276 -1.11 -10.15 -5.00
N THR A 277 -0.08 -10.32 -4.18
CA THR A 277 1.31 -10.41 -4.64
C THR A 277 2.01 -11.56 -3.94
N MET A 278 2.92 -12.24 -4.66
CA MET A 278 3.75 -13.31 -4.13
C MET A 278 5.19 -12.82 -4.06
N VAL A 279 5.83 -13.03 -2.92
CA VAL A 279 7.17 -12.57 -2.60
C VAL A 279 8.03 -13.79 -2.26
N TYR A 280 9.13 -13.97 -2.97
CA TYR A 280 10.13 -14.99 -2.66
C TYR A 280 11.10 -14.43 -1.64
N LEU A 281 11.37 -15.18 -0.56
CA LEU A 281 12.28 -14.74 0.50
C LEU A 281 13.67 -15.32 0.20
N PRO A 282 14.64 -14.51 -0.27
CA PRO A 282 15.95 -15.02 -0.66
C PRO A 282 16.71 -15.60 0.54
N MET A 283 16.43 -15.12 1.75
CA MET A 283 17.07 -15.61 2.97
C MET A 283 16.80 -17.10 3.22
N SER A 284 15.71 -17.68 2.70
CA SER A 284 15.33 -19.09 2.95
C SER A 284 16.41 -20.08 2.54
N VAL A 285 17.22 -19.74 1.54
CA VAL A 285 18.34 -20.58 1.09
C VAL A 285 19.41 -20.75 2.17
N ASN A 286 19.63 -19.73 3.01
CA ASN A 286 20.66 -19.76 4.06
C ASN A 286 20.30 -20.71 5.21
N PHE A 287 19.02 -21.08 5.33
CA PHE A 287 18.52 -22.02 6.33
C PHE A 287 18.54 -23.47 5.83
N SER A 288 18.83 -23.69 4.55
CA SER A 288 18.87 -25.02 3.92
C SER A 288 20.27 -25.66 3.84
N GLU A 289 21.35 -24.91 4.16
CA GLU A 289 22.72 -25.43 4.13
C GLU A 289 23.09 -26.18 5.42
N GLN A 290 22.97 -27.50 5.38
CA GLN A 290 23.60 -28.38 6.37
C GLN A 290 25.14 -28.24 6.25
N PRO A 291 25.89 -28.02 7.35
CA PRO A 291 27.33 -27.85 7.27
C PRO A 291 27.99 -29.08 6.62
N PRO A 292 29.02 -28.92 5.77
CA PRO A 292 29.65 -30.04 5.10
C PRO A 292 30.20 -30.99 6.15
N GLY A 293 29.61 -32.19 6.19
CA GLY A 293 29.90 -33.21 7.18
C GLY A 293 31.40 -33.42 7.36
N GLY A 294 31.87 -33.19 8.59
CA GLY A 294 33.18 -33.60 9.05
C GLY A 294 33.28 -35.12 8.94
N ALA A 295 33.88 -35.60 7.86
CA ALA A 295 34.34 -36.97 7.74
C ALA A 295 35.45 -37.18 8.78
N ALA A 296 35.07 -37.62 9.97
CA ALA A 296 35.98 -38.17 10.97
C ALA A 296 36.58 -39.47 10.41
N ALA A 297 37.75 -39.35 9.78
CA ALA A 297 38.61 -40.48 9.49
C ALA A 297 39.15 -41.03 10.81
N GLY A 298 38.52 -42.09 11.32
CA GLY A 298 39.06 -42.88 12.42
C GLY A 298 40.33 -43.62 11.99
N PRO A 299 41.38 -43.70 12.83
CA PRO A 299 42.57 -44.46 12.50
C PRO A 299 42.26 -45.96 12.63
N GLY A 300 42.36 -46.69 11.52
CA GLY A 300 42.26 -48.15 11.48
C GLY A 300 43.46 -48.80 12.19
N GLY A 301 43.15 -49.79 13.03
CA GLY A 301 44.11 -50.76 13.57
C GLY A 301 44.34 -51.95 12.65
#